data_AF-A0AAU6QLR8-F1
#
_entry.id   AF-A0AAU6QLR8-F1
#
_cell.length_a   1.000
_cell.length_b   1.000
_cell.length_c   1.000
_cell.angle_alpha   90.00
_cell.angle_beta   90.00
_cell.angle_gamma   90.00
#
_symmetry.space_group_name_H-M   'P 1'
#
loop_
_entity.id
_entity.type
_entity.pdbx_description
1 polymer ?
#
loop_
_entity_poly.entity_id
_entity_poly.type
_entity_poly.pdbx_seq_one_letter_code
_entity_poly.pdbx_strand_id
1 'polypeptide(L)'
;MGHHLVVHLALHEWFAQKSRPVPNFLMIDQSSQAHFPTDSDNGPKKRDIDRATVRRMYELMARSAQVAGREYQVIVTDHADFDDAEFQQHVRHRWRDGEKLVPEDWPKCYGEGRS
;
A
#
# COMPACT_ATOMS: atom_id res chain seq x y z
N MET A 1 -10.14 4.74 -9.29
CA MET A 1 -9.35 4.35 -8.10
C MET A 1 -8.29 5.38 -7.69
N GLY A 2 -7.44 5.90 -8.59
CA GLY A 2 -6.43 6.92 -8.23
C GLY A 2 -6.96 8.18 -7.50
N HIS A 3 -8.18 8.62 -7.82
CA HIS A 3 -8.82 9.76 -7.15
C HIS A 3 -9.06 9.53 -5.64
N HIS A 4 -9.44 8.31 -5.24
CA HIS A 4 -9.67 8.01 -3.82
C HIS A 4 -8.36 8.03 -3.03
N LEU A 5 -7.27 7.48 -3.61
CA LEU A 5 -5.96 7.52 -3.00
C LEU A 5 -5.50 8.96 -2.76
N VAL A 6 -5.57 9.81 -3.78
CA VAL A 6 -5.17 11.22 -3.67
C VAL A 6 -6.00 11.95 -2.61
N VAL A 7 -7.31 11.69 -2.54
CA VAL A 7 -8.19 12.27 -1.51
C VAL A 7 -7.79 11.81 -0.10
N HIS A 8 -7.53 10.52 0.10
CA HIS A 8 -7.10 10.01 1.40
C HIS A 8 -5.75 10.59 1.84
N LEU A 9 -4.78 10.68 0.93
CA LEU A 9 -3.50 11.33 1.19
C LEU A 9 -3.69 12.79 1.59
N ALA A 10 -4.48 13.57 0.83
CA ALA A 10 -4.74 14.97 1.11
C ALA A 10 -5.43 15.19 2.46
N LEU A 11 -6.41 14.34 2.81
CA LEU A 11 -7.10 14.39 4.09
C LEU A 11 -6.15 14.09 5.26
N HIS A 12 -5.33 13.04 5.15
CA HIS A 12 -4.36 12.71 6.20
C HIS A 12 -3.27 13.77 6.34
N GLU A 13 -2.81 14.33 5.23
CA GLU A 13 -1.94 15.51 5.21
C GLU A 13 -2.54 16.68 5.99
N TRP A 14 -3.82 16.97 5.78
CA TRP A 14 -4.53 18.07 6.44
C TRP A 14 -4.73 17.79 7.94
N PHE A 15 -5.09 16.56 8.30
CA PHE A 15 -5.25 16.16 9.68
C PHE A 15 -3.93 16.24 10.46
N ALA A 16 -2.83 15.76 9.86
CA ALA A 16 -1.50 15.84 10.44
C ALA A 16 -1.07 17.30 10.68
N GLN A 17 -1.29 18.18 9.70
CA GLN A 17 -0.99 19.62 9.82
C GLN A 17 -1.79 20.32 10.91
N LYS A 18 -3.04 19.90 11.13
CA LYS A 18 -3.95 20.52 12.10
C LYS A 18 -3.90 19.83 13.47
N SER A 19 -2.95 18.91 13.69
CA SER A 19 -2.79 18.14 14.93
C SER A 19 -4.12 17.56 15.42
N ARG A 20 -4.91 17.02 14.47
CA ARG A 20 -6.23 16.47 14.77
C ARG A 20 -6.09 15.12 15.46
N PRO A 21 -7.04 14.74 16.33
CA PRO A 21 -7.01 13.46 17.04
C PRO A 21 -7.46 12.31 16.13
N VAL A 22 -6.85 12.18 14.97
CA VAL A 22 -7.01 11.02 14.08
C VAL A 22 -5.71 10.23 14.08
N PRO A 23 -5.76 8.92 13.79
CA PRO A 23 -4.54 8.13 13.60
C PRO A 23 -3.61 8.80 12.59
N ASN A 24 -2.33 8.92 12.95
CA ASN A 24 -1.29 9.45 12.08
C ASN A 24 -0.76 8.37 11.13
N PHE A 25 -1.60 7.42 10.73
CA PHE A 25 -1.23 6.41 9.75
C PHE A 25 -2.39 6.12 8.79
N LEU A 26 -2.04 5.86 7.54
CA LEU A 26 -2.95 5.44 6.48
C LEU A 26 -2.58 4.02 6.06
N MET A 27 -3.53 3.08 6.14
CA MET A 27 -3.35 1.71 5.65
C MET A 27 -4.08 1.53 4.33
N ILE A 28 -3.39 0.99 3.32
CA ILE A 28 -3.92 0.76 1.98
C ILE A 28 -3.67 -0.71 1.62
N ASP A 29 -4.74 -1.44 1.29
CA ASP A 29 -4.66 -2.84 0.88
C ASP A 29 -4.99 -3.01 -0.61
N GLN A 30 -4.14 -3.74 -1.32
CA GLN A 30 -4.28 -4.14 -2.73
C GLN A 30 -4.57 -3.00 -3.73
N SER A 31 -3.87 -1.87 -3.61
CA SER A 31 -4.10 -0.72 -4.49
C SER A 31 -3.79 -0.98 -5.97
N SER A 32 -2.83 -1.85 -6.24
CA SER A 32 -2.33 -2.09 -7.60
C SER A 32 -3.18 -3.07 -8.41
N GLN A 33 -4.03 -3.89 -7.78
CA GLN A 33 -4.80 -4.92 -8.49
C GLN A 33 -5.77 -4.28 -9.51
N ALA A 34 -6.25 -3.06 -9.24
CA ALA A 34 -7.06 -2.29 -10.18
C ALA A 34 -6.29 -1.81 -11.43
N HIS A 35 -4.95 -1.83 -11.38
CA HIS A 35 -4.05 -1.41 -12.45
C HIS A 35 -3.26 -2.57 -13.06
N PHE A 36 -3.30 -3.77 -12.47
CA PHE A 36 -2.77 -4.97 -13.10
C PHE A 36 -3.80 -5.52 -14.10
N PRO A 37 -3.50 -5.48 -15.41
CA PRO A 37 -4.43 -6.00 -16.40
C PRO A 37 -4.67 -7.50 -16.16
N THR A 38 -5.92 -7.94 -16.21
CA THR A 38 -6.27 -9.35 -16.36
C THR A 38 -5.47 -9.89 -17.56
N ASP A 39 -4.76 -10.99 -17.37
CA ASP A 39 -3.72 -11.53 -18.27
C ASP A 39 -4.16 -11.84 -19.71
N SER A 40 -5.41 -11.57 -20.10
CA SER A 40 -5.98 -12.13 -21.32
C SER A 40 -5.94 -11.26 -22.59
N ASP A 41 -5.57 -9.97 -22.58
CA ASP A 41 -5.69 -9.18 -23.83
C ASP A 41 -4.82 -7.90 -24.01
N ASN A 42 -3.85 -7.64 -23.12
CA ASN A 42 -3.16 -6.34 -23.12
C ASN A 42 -1.71 -6.44 -23.67
N GLY A 43 -1.51 -5.87 -24.87
CA GLY A 43 -0.21 -5.79 -25.54
C GLY A 43 0.90 -5.12 -24.69
N PRO A 44 2.19 -5.35 -25.01
CA PRO A 44 3.34 -4.97 -24.17
C PRO A 44 3.37 -3.48 -23.80
N LYS A 45 3.02 -2.58 -24.72
CA LYS A 45 2.99 -1.12 -24.47
C LYS A 45 2.01 -0.70 -23.37
N LYS A 46 0.87 -1.38 -23.25
CA LYS A 46 -0.15 -1.05 -22.24
C LYS A 46 0.32 -1.48 -20.85
N ARG A 47 0.94 -2.65 -20.74
CA ARG A 47 1.57 -3.14 -19.50
C ARG A 47 2.65 -2.18 -18.98
N ASP A 48 3.47 -1.61 -19.87
CA ASP A 48 4.50 -0.63 -19.49
C ASP A 48 3.90 0.68 -18.95
N ILE A 49 2.82 1.19 -19.59
CA ILE A 49 2.11 2.40 -19.15
C ILE A 49 1.44 2.17 -17.79
N ASP A 50 0.82 1.01 -17.59
CA ASP A 50 0.17 0.63 -16.34
C ASP A 50 1.21 0.53 -15.21
N ARG A 51 2.36 -0.12 -15.47
CA ARG A 51 3.47 -0.21 -14.52
C ARG A 51 4.06 1.15 -14.15
N ALA A 52 4.22 2.05 -15.12
CA ALA A 52 4.67 3.42 -14.86
C ALA A 52 3.67 4.22 -14.03
N THR A 53 2.37 4.00 -14.24
CA THR A 53 1.30 4.64 -13.46
C THR A 53 1.33 4.20 -12.00
N VAL A 54 1.43 2.90 -11.76
CA VAL A 54 1.56 2.33 -10.42
C VAL A 54 2.81 2.86 -9.71
N ARG A 55 3.95 2.95 -10.41
CA ARG A 55 5.18 3.52 -9.84
C ARG A 55 4.99 4.96 -9.36
N ARG A 56 4.35 5.81 -10.16
CA ARG A 56 4.03 7.20 -9.78
C ARG A 56 3.10 7.29 -8.57
N MET A 57 2.19 6.33 -8.41
CA MET A 57 1.33 6.28 -7.22
C MET A 57 2.16 6.02 -5.95
N TYR A 58 3.13 5.10 -5.99
CA TYR A 58 4.05 4.87 -4.88
C TYR A 58 4.92 6.08 -4.55
N GLU A 59 5.46 6.77 -5.56
CA GLU A 59 6.23 8.01 -5.37
C GLU A 59 5.39 9.10 -4.69
N LEU A 60 4.13 9.24 -5.10
CA LEU A 60 3.21 10.20 -4.50
C LEU A 60 2.97 9.86 -3.02
N MET A 61 2.73 8.60 -2.69
CA MET A 61 2.55 8.15 -1.30
C MET A 61 3.80 8.42 -0.47
N ALA A 62 4.99 8.01 -0.94
CA ALA A 62 6.25 8.21 -0.24
C ALA A 62 6.54 9.70 0.01
N ARG A 63 6.39 10.54 -1.01
CA ARG A 63 6.57 11.99 -0.90
C ARG A 63 5.59 12.61 0.09
N SER A 64 4.33 12.19 0.06
CA SER A 64 3.29 12.74 0.94
C SER A 64 3.58 12.50 2.43
N ALA A 65 4.25 11.39 2.77
CA ALA A 65 4.66 11.04 4.12
C ALA A 65 5.97 11.73 4.56
N GLN A 66 6.76 12.29 3.64
CA GLN A 66 8.07 12.89 3.91
C GLN A 66 8.06 14.42 4.00
N VAL A 67 6.91 15.06 3.80
CA VAL A 67 6.84 16.53 3.83
C VAL A 67 7.13 17.03 5.25
N ALA A 68 8.16 17.86 5.39
CA ALA A 68 8.64 18.39 6.67
C ALA A 68 7.50 19.00 7.51
N GLY A 69 7.45 18.63 8.80
CA GLY A 69 6.40 19.07 9.74
C GLY A 69 5.09 18.29 9.65
N ARG A 70 5.06 17.15 8.96
CA ARG A 70 3.86 16.32 8.72
C ARG A 70 4.20 14.85 8.93
N GLU A 71 4.23 14.41 10.17
CA GLU A 71 4.57 13.03 10.50
C GLU A 71 3.31 12.16 10.48
N TYR A 72 3.03 11.55 9.32
CA TYR A 72 2.10 10.44 9.24
C TYR A 72 2.71 9.29 8.42
N GLN A 73 2.36 8.07 8.80
CA GLN A 73 2.86 6.86 8.17
C GLN A 73 1.89 6.41 7.07
N VAL A 74 2.42 5.96 5.94
CA VAL A 74 1.61 5.24 4.93
C VAL A 74 2.08 3.80 4.90
N ILE A 75 1.17 2.88 5.16
CA ILE A 75 1.40 1.43 5.16
C ILE A 75 0.63 0.86 3.97
N VAL A 76 1.33 0.18 3.06
CA VAL A 76 0.74 -0.40 1.86
C VAL A 76 1.02 -1.90 1.84
N THR A 77 -0.04 -2.69 1.64
CA THR A 77 0.04 -4.12 1.35
C THR A 77 -0.32 -4.35 -0.10
N ASP A 78 0.61 -4.91 -0.88
CA ASP A 78 0.42 -5.09 -2.32
C ASP A 78 1.30 -6.20 -2.91
N HIS A 79 1.01 -6.62 -4.15
CA HIS A 79 1.82 -7.57 -4.91
C HIS A 79 2.90 -6.91 -5.77
N ALA A 80 2.85 -5.59 -5.94
CA ALA A 80 3.82 -4.87 -6.74
C ALA A 80 5.22 -4.93 -6.10
N ASP A 81 6.23 -5.34 -6.88
CA ASP A 81 7.64 -5.38 -6.48
C ASP A 81 8.46 -4.77 -7.62
N PHE A 82 9.12 -3.65 -7.36
CA PHE A 82 9.98 -2.96 -8.33
C PHE A 82 11.44 -3.07 -7.88
N ASP A 83 12.34 -3.52 -8.74
CA ASP A 83 13.74 -3.80 -8.38
C ASP A 83 14.60 -2.54 -8.11
N ASP A 84 14.03 -1.34 -8.23
CA ASP A 84 14.77 -0.09 -8.04
C ASP A 84 14.97 0.26 -6.56
N ALA A 85 16.12 0.88 -6.25
CA ALA A 85 16.51 1.16 -4.87
C ALA A 85 15.55 2.09 -4.13
N GLU A 86 14.88 3.00 -4.85
CA GLU A 86 13.94 3.96 -4.25
C GLU A 86 12.65 3.27 -3.79
N PHE A 87 12.17 2.26 -4.52
CA PHE A 87 11.05 1.43 -4.06
C PHE A 87 11.49 0.48 -2.94
N GLN A 88 12.64 -0.18 -3.11
CA GLN A 88 13.14 -1.20 -2.19
C GLN A 88 13.41 -0.70 -0.77
N GLN A 89 13.85 0.55 -0.59
CA GLN A 89 14.00 1.15 0.74
C GLN A 89 12.69 1.24 1.55
N HIS A 90 11.53 1.18 0.87
CA HIS A 90 10.21 1.21 1.51
C HIS A 90 9.62 -0.19 1.73
N VAL A 91 10.21 -1.25 1.16
CA VAL A 91 9.77 -2.63 1.36
C VAL A 91 10.24 -3.12 2.73
N ARG A 92 9.30 -3.54 3.58
CA ARG A 92 9.59 -4.05 4.93
C ARG A 92 9.49 -5.56 5.03
N HIS A 93 8.52 -6.16 4.37
CA HIS A 93 8.29 -7.60 4.36
C HIS A 93 7.91 -8.09 2.97
N ARG A 94 8.30 -9.32 2.65
CA ARG A 94 7.85 -10.07 1.48
C ARG A 94 7.24 -11.38 1.95
N TRP A 95 5.92 -11.47 1.91
CA TRP A 95 5.23 -12.71 2.28
C TRP A 95 5.28 -13.69 1.10
N ARG A 96 6.39 -14.42 1.00
CA ARG A 96 6.66 -15.50 0.04
C ARG A 96 7.28 -16.69 0.78
N ASP A 97 7.33 -17.85 0.13
CA ASP A 97 8.06 -19.04 0.62
C ASP A 97 7.66 -19.51 2.03
N GLY A 98 6.36 -19.41 2.35
CA GLY A 98 5.82 -19.82 3.66
C GLY A 98 5.72 -18.69 4.69
N GLU A 99 6.36 -17.54 4.46
CA GLU A 99 6.12 -16.34 5.26
C GLU A 99 4.76 -15.73 4.93
N LYS A 100 3.99 -15.38 5.97
CA LYS A 100 2.64 -14.83 5.85
C LYS A 100 2.49 -13.61 6.75
N LEU A 101 1.65 -12.67 6.34
CA LEU A 101 1.25 -11.53 7.18
C LEU A 101 0.57 -12.02 8.48
N VAL A 102 -0.26 -13.06 8.37
CA VAL A 102 -0.83 -13.77 9.51
C VAL A 102 -0.08 -15.10 9.65
N PRO A 103 0.74 -15.26 10.70
CA PRO A 103 1.46 -16.49 10.99
C PRO A 103 0.54 -17.72 11.10
N GLU A 104 1.04 -18.90 10.75
CA GLU A 104 0.25 -20.13 10.81
C GLU A 104 -0.07 -20.57 12.24
N ASP A 105 0.78 -20.20 13.19
CA ASP A 105 0.65 -20.45 14.62
C ASP A 105 -0.20 -19.39 15.34
N TRP A 106 -0.75 -18.40 14.61
CA TRP A 106 -1.62 -17.39 15.19
C TRP A 106 -2.83 -18.05 15.87
N PRO A 107 -3.19 -17.67 17.11
CA PRO A 107 -4.29 -18.30 17.84
C PRO A 107 -5.59 -18.22 17.03
N LYS A 108 -6.11 -19.37 16.62
CA LYS A 108 -7.43 -19.47 16.01
C LYS A 108 -8.47 -19.35 17.11
N CYS A 109 -8.85 -18.13 17.47
CA CYS A 109 -9.98 -17.91 18.34
C CYS A 109 -11.29 -18.21 17.58
N TYR A 110 -11.63 -19.50 17.49
CA TYR A 110 -13.00 -19.95 17.34
C TYR A 110 -13.31 -20.88 18.51
N GLY A 111 -14.36 -20.55 19.25
CA GLY A 111 -14.79 -21.31 20.41
C GLY A 111 -15.21 -22.73 20.02
N GLU A 112 -14.35 -23.70 20.30
CA GLU A 112 -14.73 -25.10 20.50
C GLU A 112 -14.48 -25.44 21.97
N GLY A 113 -15.52 -25.17 22.75
CA GLY A 113 -15.51 -25.36 24.20
C GLY A 113 -16.88 -25.06 24.76
N ARG A 114 -17.93 -25.67 24.18
CA ARG A 114 -19.26 -25.77 24.79
C ARG A 114 -20.11 -26.84 24.09
N SER A 115 -19.89 -28.08 24.49
CA SER A 115 -20.93 -29.11 24.65
C SER A 115 -20.46 -30.09 25.72
#